data_AF-I0AHW3-F1
#
_entry.id   AF-I0AHW3-F1
#
_cell.length_a   1.000
_cell.length_b   1.000
_cell.length_c   1.000
_cell.angle_alpha   90.00
_cell.angle_beta   90.00
_cell.angle_gamma   90.00
#
_symmetry.space_group_name_H-M   'P 1'
#
loop_
_entity.id
_entity.type
_entity.pdbx_description
1 polymer ?
#
loop_
_entity_poly.entity_id
_entity_poly.type
_entity_poly.pdbx_seq_one_letter_code
_entity_poly.pdbx_strand_id
1 'polypeptide(L)'
;MDIDVITEDIIKMHTELLTDKNFNVESLLNKVETEKTVHELLDKVIKNLKHHIYKEEKILFPYLVNLAKAVREEIPFEKPYFETVINPIKIMESDHEQIKEGIEQLQKILNDEPNPTKINSSVKEKIKNLIEYINKVIYLENKILFPKALSLENKILTSS
;
A
#
# COMPACT_ATOMS: atom_id res chain seq x y z
N MET A 1 -5.73 -17.90 -9.00
CA MET A 1 -6.33 -16.76 -8.30
C MET A 1 -6.35 -15.61 -9.28
N ASP A 2 -7.57 -15.15 -9.57
CA ASP A 2 -7.85 -14.11 -10.54
C ASP A 2 -7.53 -12.73 -9.96
N ILE A 3 -7.29 -11.75 -10.83
CA ILE A 3 -6.76 -10.45 -10.40
C ILE A 3 -7.79 -9.68 -9.57
N ASP A 4 -9.08 -9.87 -9.83
CA ASP A 4 -10.19 -9.30 -9.08
C ASP A 4 -10.23 -9.83 -7.64
N VAL A 5 -10.06 -11.14 -7.45
CA VAL A 5 -9.98 -11.75 -6.12
C VAL A 5 -8.80 -11.20 -5.30
N ILE A 6 -7.61 -11.09 -5.92
CA ILE A 6 -6.42 -10.52 -5.26
C ILE A 6 -6.66 -9.05 -4.89
N THR A 7 -7.30 -8.30 -5.79
CA THR A 7 -7.61 -6.88 -5.59
C THR A 7 -8.57 -6.71 -4.41
N GLU A 8 -9.63 -7.51 -4.34
CA GLU A 8 -10.57 -7.48 -3.21
C GLU A 8 -9.91 -7.84 -1.87
N ASP A 9 -8.99 -8.80 -1.87
CA ASP A 9 -8.24 -9.17 -0.67
C ASP A 9 -7.31 -8.05 -0.21
N ILE A 10 -6.63 -7.36 -1.13
CA ILE A 10 -5.81 -6.18 -0.79
C ILE A 10 -6.68 -5.03 -0.25
N ILE A 11 -7.87 -4.77 -0.82
CA ILE A 11 -8.80 -3.75 -0.30
C ILE A 11 -9.23 -4.06 1.14
N LYS A 12 -9.45 -5.34 1.48
CA LYS A 12 -9.72 -5.74 2.87
C LYS A 12 -8.51 -5.44 3.76
N MET A 13 -7.29 -5.70 3.28
CA MET A 13 -6.06 -5.37 4.01
C MET A 13 -5.88 -3.84 4.18
N HIS A 14 -6.26 -3.03 3.20
CA HIS A 14 -6.29 -1.56 3.33
C HIS A 14 -7.27 -1.12 4.41
N THR A 15 -8.45 -1.73 4.46
CA THR A 15 -9.42 -1.46 5.51
C THR A 15 -8.84 -1.77 6.89
N GLU A 16 -8.08 -2.87 7.01
CA GLU A 16 -7.38 -3.21 8.26
C GLU A 16 -6.28 -2.20 8.63
N LEU A 17 -5.59 -1.61 7.65
CA LEU A 17 -4.60 -0.56 7.86
C LEU A 17 -5.21 0.79 8.27
N LEU A 18 -6.37 1.13 7.69
CA LEU A 18 -6.97 2.45 7.82
C LEU A 18 -8.02 2.56 8.94
N THR A 19 -8.45 1.44 9.51
CA THR A 19 -9.43 1.43 10.60
C THR A 19 -8.79 1.29 11.98
N ASP A 20 -9.46 1.83 13.00
CA ASP A 20 -8.97 1.79 14.38
C ASP A 20 -8.96 0.39 15.01
N LYS A 21 -9.50 -0.62 14.32
CA LYS A 21 -9.68 -1.97 14.84
C LYS A 21 -8.35 -2.68 15.12
N ASN A 22 -7.35 -2.50 14.24
CA ASN A 22 -6.11 -3.26 14.31
C ASN A 22 -4.94 -2.42 14.84
N PHE A 23 -4.67 -1.27 14.22
CA PHE A 23 -3.49 -0.47 14.55
C PHE A 23 -3.81 0.78 15.39
N ASN A 24 -5.01 1.35 15.23
CA ASN A 24 -5.43 2.60 15.88
C ASN A 24 -4.34 3.69 15.73
N VAL A 25 -4.13 4.10 14.48
CA VAL A 25 -2.99 4.92 14.07
C VAL A 25 -2.97 6.28 14.78
N GLU A 26 -4.14 6.90 14.95
CA GLU A 26 -4.25 8.17 15.69
C GLU A 26 -3.83 7.99 17.16
N SER A 27 -4.20 6.88 17.82
CA SER A 27 -3.69 6.59 19.16
C SER A 27 -2.18 6.35 19.18
N LEU A 28 -1.60 5.76 18.14
CA LEU A 28 -0.14 5.55 18.05
C LEU A 28 0.59 6.88 17.91
N LEU A 29 0.11 7.78 17.03
CA LEU A 29 0.67 9.12 16.84
C LEU A 29 0.67 9.92 18.15
N ASN A 30 -0.47 9.97 18.85
CA ASN A 30 -0.57 10.65 20.14
C ASN A 30 0.39 10.06 21.20
N LYS A 31 0.63 8.74 21.18
CA LYS A 31 1.52 8.08 22.14
C LYS A 31 3.00 8.32 21.87
N VAL A 32 3.36 8.80 20.68
CA VAL A 32 4.74 9.14 20.33
C VAL A 32 4.97 10.65 20.19
N GLU A 33 3.97 11.48 20.49
CA GLU A 33 4.02 12.95 20.36
C GLU A 33 5.22 13.58 21.07
N THR A 34 5.60 13.05 22.24
CA THR A 34 6.77 13.53 22.99
C THR A 34 8.12 13.20 22.34
N GLU A 35 8.13 12.23 21.42
CA GLU A 35 9.29 11.78 20.65
C GLU A 35 9.19 12.33 19.24
N LYS A 36 9.39 13.65 19.13
CA LYS A 36 9.07 14.47 17.94
C LYS A 36 9.52 13.85 16.61
N THR A 37 10.76 13.38 16.53
CA THR A 37 11.30 12.76 15.29
C THR A 37 10.52 11.50 14.90
N VAL A 38 10.16 10.66 15.87
CA VAL A 38 9.37 9.44 15.63
C VAL A 38 7.95 9.81 15.23
N HIS A 39 7.34 10.78 15.91
CA HIS A 39 6.01 11.27 15.54
C HIS A 39 5.99 11.78 14.09
N GLU A 40 6.90 12.69 13.72
CA GLU A 40 6.94 13.30 12.39
C GLU A 40 7.16 12.26 11.28
N LEU A 41 8.04 11.29 11.49
CA LEU A 41 8.27 10.21 10.53
C LEU A 41 7.06 9.27 10.42
N LEU A 42 6.47 8.87 11.56
CA LEU A 42 5.29 8.02 11.56
C LEU A 42 4.11 8.72 10.86
N ASP A 43 3.84 9.99 11.19
CA ASP A 43 2.79 10.79 10.56
C ASP A 43 3.00 10.91 9.04
N LYS A 44 4.23 11.15 8.60
CA LYS A 44 4.58 11.21 7.18
C LYS A 44 4.31 9.87 6.47
N VAL A 45 4.76 8.75 7.04
CA VAL A 45 4.52 7.41 6.48
C VAL A 45 3.03 7.14 6.34
N ILE A 46 2.24 7.47 7.37
CA ILE A 46 0.78 7.26 7.37
C ILE A 46 0.07 8.13 6.35
N LYS A 47 0.45 9.41 6.22
CA LYS A 47 -0.12 10.31 5.21
C LYS A 47 0.17 9.82 3.80
N ASN A 48 1.41 9.43 3.54
CA ASN A 48 1.81 8.87 2.23
C ASN A 48 1.03 7.58 1.93
N LEU A 49 0.92 6.68 2.91
CA LEU A 49 0.14 5.44 2.77
C LEU A 49 -1.35 5.71 2.50
N LYS A 50 -1.98 6.64 3.22
CA LYS A 50 -3.39 7.02 2.99
C LYS A 50 -3.60 7.56 1.58
N HIS A 51 -2.68 8.38 1.08
CA HIS A 51 -2.75 8.92 -0.28
C HIS A 51 -2.49 7.85 -1.36
N HIS A 52 -1.53 6.96 -1.12
CA HIS A 52 -1.25 5.79 -1.94
C HIS A 52 -2.49 4.91 -2.11
N ILE A 53 -3.06 4.44 -1.00
CA ILE A 53 -4.27 3.59 -0.99
C ILE A 53 -5.44 4.28 -1.71
N TYR A 54 -5.61 5.59 -1.53
CA TYR A 54 -6.65 6.34 -2.25
C TYR A 54 -6.49 6.25 -3.78
N LYS A 55 -5.26 6.39 -4.30
CA LYS A 55 -5.00 6.29 -5.73
C LYS A 55 -5.28 4.88 -6.25
N GLU A 56 -4.92 3.86 -5.47
CA GLU A 56 -5.21 2.47 -5.81
C GLU A 56 -6.72 2.22 -5.88
N GLU A 57 -7.44 2.48 -4.79
CA GLU A 57 -8.86 2.15 -4.68
C GLU A 57 -9.77 3.00 -5.56
N LYS A 58 -9.35 4.21 -5.94
CA LYS A 58 -10.14 5.11 -6.80
C LYS A 58 -9.79 5.03 -8.27
N ILE A 59 -8.59 4.55 -8.63
CA ILE A 59 -8.11 4.60 -10.01
C ILE A 59 -7.66 3.22 -10.47
N LEU A 60 -6.63 2.66 -9.84
CA LEU A 60 -6.00 1.43 -10.34
C LEU A 60 -6.90 0.20 -10.13
N PHE A 61 -7.41 -0.03 -8.93
CA PHE A 61 -8.17 -1.23 -8.60
C PHE A 61 -9.51 -1.34 -9.36
N PRO A 62 -10.33 -0.27 -9.49
CA PRO A 62 -11.52 -0.33 -10.35
C PRO A 62 -11.18 -0.72 -11.79
N TYR A 63 -10.06 -0.22 -12.30
CA TYR A 63 -9.57 -0.57 -13.62
C TYR A 63 -9.18 -2.06 -13.71
N LEU A 64 -8.45 -2.59 -12.72
CA LEU A 64 -8.09 -4.03 -12.69
C LEU A 64 -9.32 -4.93 -12.65
N VAL A 65 -10.35 -4.56 -11.89
CA VAL A 65 -11.62 -5.31 -11.85
C VAL A 65 -12.31 -5.28 -13.21
N ASN A 66 -12.37 -4.12 -13.86
CA ASN A 66 -12.94 -4.00 -15.21
C ASN A 66 -12.15 -4.81 -16.25
N LEU A 67 -10.81 -4.80 -16.15
CA LEU A 67 -9.93 -5.58 -17.01
C LEU A 67 -10.20 -7.08 -16.86
N ALA A 68 -10.33 -7.58 -15.63
CA ALA A 68 -10.67 -8.98 -15.35
C ALA A 68 -12.02 -9.36 -15.94
N LYS A 69 -13.03 -8.50 -15.76
CA LYS A 69 -14.37 -8.68 -16.29
C LYS A 69 -14.37 -8.72 -17.82
N ALA A 70 -13.64 -7.82 -18.46
CA ALA A 70 -13.55 -7.75 -19.92
C ALA A 70 -13.04 -9.04 -20.54
N VAL A 71 -12.00 -9.64 -19.94
CA VAL A 71 -11.45 -10.92 -20.40
C VAL A 71 -12.42 -12.07 -20.14
N ARG A 72 -13.09 -12.09 -18.99
CA ARG A 72 -14.00 -13.19 -18.61
C ARG A 72 -15.28 -13.20 -19.42
N GLU A 73 -15.82 -12.03 -19.75
CA GLU A 73 -17.11 -11.87 -20.44
C GLU A 73 -16.96 -11.60 -21.94
N GLU A 74 -15.72 -11.60 -22.46
CA GLU A 74 -15.41 -11.30 -23.87
C GLU A 74 -16.01 -9.97 -24.36
N ILE A 75 -16.13 -8.98 -23.46
CA ILE A 75 -16.67 -7.65 -23.80
C ILE A 75 -15.55 -6.71 -24.29
N PRO A 76 -15.88 -5.75 -25.18
CA PRO A 76 -14.91 -4.77 -25.65
C PRO A 76 -14.26 -4.03 -24.49
N PHE A 77 -12.93 -3.95 -24.53
CA PHE A 77 -12.15 -3.26 -23.52
C PHE A 77 -12.03 -1.77 -23.86
N GLU A 78 -12.60 -0.90 -23.02
CA GLU A 78 -12.44 0.54 -23.17
C GLU A 78 -11.07 1.00 -22.69
N LYS A 79 -10.33 1.68 -23.56
CA LYS A 79 -9.02 2.22 -23.23
C LYS A 79 -9.14 3.26 -22.11
N PRO A 80 -8.37 3.15 -21.01
CA PRO A 80 -8.43 4.12 -19.92
C PRO A 80 -7.77 5.46 -20.31
N TYR A 81 -8.11 6.53 -19.59
CA TYR A 81 -7.50 7.86 -19.80
C TYR A 81 -5.98 7.89 -19.56
N PHE A 82 -5.47 7.01 -18.70
CA PHE A 82 -4.03 6.85 -18.44
C PHE A 82 -3.35 5.90 -19.43
N GLU A 83 -4.03 5.57 -20.53
CA GLU A 83 -3.61 4.72 -21.65
C GLU A 83 -3.41 3.25 -21.33
N THR A 84 -2.51 2.91 -20.40
CA THR A 84 -2.13 1.54 -20.05
C THR A 84 -1.84 1.43 -18.56
N VAL A 85 -2.00 0.22 -18.00
CA VAL A 85 -1.87 -0.07 -16.57
C VAL A 85 -0.46 0.19 -16.03
N ILE A 86 0.55 0.17 -16.91
CA ILE A 86 1.94 0.45 -16.52
C ILE A 86 2.11 1.86 -15.95
N ASN A 87 1.31 2.82 -16.40
CA ASN A 87 1.41 4.21 -15.97
C ASN A 87 1.00 4.40 -14.49
N PRO A 88 -0.21 3.99 -14.06
CA PRO A 88 -0.56 4.02 -12.65
C PRO A 88 0.32 3.10 -11.79
N ILE A 89 0.75 1.92 -12.29
CA ILE A 89 1.67 1.04 -11.54
C ILE A 89 2.99 1.74 -11.22
N LYS A 90 3.60 2.46 -12.17
CA LYS A 90 4.84 3.22 -11.90
C LYS A 90 4.66 4.29 -10.82
N ILE A 91 3.48 4.91 -10.75
CA ILE A 91 3.17 5.86 -9.68
C ILE A 91 3.11 5.13 -8.33
N MET A 92 2.44 3.97 -8.28
CA MET A 92 2.33 3.16 -7.06
C MET A 92 3.69 2.65 -6.60
N GLU A 93 4.55 2.19 -7.51
CA GLU A 93 5.91 1.77 -7.19
C GLU A 93 6.76 2.92 -6.63
N SER A 94 6.60 4.14 -7.16
CA SER A 94 7.27 5.33 -6.61
C SER A 94 6.75 5.71 -5.22
N ASP A 95 5.45 5.59 -4.97
CA ASP A 95 4.88 5.79 -3.64
C ASP A 95 5.41 4.73 -2.65
N HIS A 96 5.52 3.46 -3.09
CA HIS A 96 6.07 2.37 -2.29
C HIS A 96 7.51 2.64 -1.85
N GLU A 97 8.34 3.18 -2.74
CA GLU A 97 9.72 3.56 -2.41
C GLU A 97 9.74 4.65 -1.33
N GLN A 98 8.95 5.71 -1.48
CA GLN A 98 8.86 6.79 -0.48
C GLN A 98 8.35 6.32 0.88
N ILE A 99 7.36 5.40 0.89
CA ILE A 99 6.84 4.80 2.12
C ILE A 99 7.93 3.95 2.79
N LYS A 100 8.67 3.13 2.03
CA LYS A 100 9.76 2.30 2.54
C LYS A 100 10.90 3.12 3.11
N GLU A 101 11.31 4.20 2.44
CA GLU A 101 12.34 5.10 2.96
C GLU A 101 11.96 5.68 4.34
N GLY A 102 10.70 6.09 4.51
CA GLY A 102 10.19 6.57 5.79
C GLY A 102 10.18 5.46 6.86
N ILE A 103 9.79 4.25 6.48
CA ILE A 103 9.81 3.07 7.35
C ILE A 103 11.24 2.73 7.79
N GLU A 104 12.22 2.74 6.89
CA GLU A 104 13.62 2.43 7.19
C GLU A 104 14.21 3.43 8.19
N GLN A 105 13.92 4.72 8.02
CA GLN A 105 14.32 5.76 8.97
C GLN A 105 13.66 5.55 10.34
N LEU A 106 12.37 5.23 10.36
CA LEU A 106 11.62 4.94 11.57
C LEU A 106 12.17 3.71 12.31
N GLN A 107 12.45 2.62 11.59
CA GLN A 107 13.03 1.40 12.15
C GLN A 107 14.43 1.65 12.72
N LYS A 108 15.25 2.46 12.04
CA LYS A 108 16.58 2.83 12.53
C LYS A 108 16.50 3.52 13.88
N ILE A 109 15.62 4.50 14.04
CA ILE A 109 15.44 5.24 15.30
C ILE A 109 14.86 4.33 16.38
N LEU A 110 13.84 3.54 16.05
CA LEU A 110 13.23 2.65 17.03
C LEU A 110 14.22 1.60 17.56
N ASN A 111 15.16 1.15 16.73
CA ASN A 111 16.15 0.14 17.11
C ASN A 111 17.51 0.74 17.53
N ASP A 112 17.61 2.06 17.70
CA ASP A 112 18.87 2.72 18.09
C ASP A 112 19.19 2.47 19.57
N GLU A 113 20.01 1.43 19.81
CA GLU A 113 20.49 1.00 21.13
C GLU A 113 21.30 2.08 21.91
N PRO A 114 22.20 2.89 21.32
CA PRO A 114 22.94 3.91 22.05
C PRO A 114 22.10 5.11 22.51
N ASN A 115 20.88 5.30 22.01
CA ASN A 115 19.99 6.37 22.46
C ASN A 115 18.52 5.89 22.44
N PRO A 116 18.12 5.01 23.38
CA PRO A 116 16.82 4.37 23.34
C PRO A 116 15.71 5.41 23.45
N THR A 117 14.81 5.40 22.47
CA THR A 117 13.59 6.23 22.50
C THR A 117 12.85 6.03 23.82
N LYS A 118 12.24 7.06 24.41
CA LYS A 118 11.40 6.90 25.62
C LYS A 118 10.03 6.28 25.33
N ILE A 119 9.82 5.83 24.10
CA ILE A 119 8.60 5.16 23.66
C ILE A 119 8.45 3.85 24.43
N ASN A 120 7.26 3.66 25.01
CA ASN A 120 6.91 2.43 25.70
C ASN A 120 7.07 1.21 24.77
N SER A 121 7.61 0.10 25.30
CA SER A 121 7.86 -1.14 24.55
C SER A 121 6.63 -1.66 23.81
N SER A 122 5.43 -1.57 24.40
CA SER A 122 4.17 -1.97 23.74
C SER A 122 3.79 -1.09 22.56
N VAL A 123 4.13 0.20 22.59
CA VAL A 123 3.89 1.13 21.47
C VAL A 123 4.87 0.86 20.35
N LYS A 124 6.15 0.64 20.68
CA LYS A 124 7.19 0.24 19.72
C LYS A 124 6.79 -1.06 19.00
N GLU A 125 6.28 -2.05 19.74
CA GLU A 125 5.81 -3.32 19.16
C GLU A 125 4.63 -3.13 18.21
N LYS A 126 3.65 -2.29 18.58
CA LYS A 126 2.53 -1.96 17.68
C LYS A 126 2.98 -1.27 16.39
N ILE A 127 3.97 -0.37 16.47
CA ILE A 127 4.54 0.27 15.29
C ILE A 127 5.26 -0.75 14.41
N LYS A 128 6.00 -1.70 15.00
CA LYS A 128 6.63 -2.80 14.24
C LYS A 128 5.60 -3.67 13.51
N ASN A 129 4.54 -4.08 14.19
CA ASN A 129 3.46 -4.86 13.59
C ASN A 129 2.78 -4.10 12.44
N LEU A 130 2.58 -2.79 12.59
CA LEU A 130 2.06 -1.94 11.52
C LEU A 130 2.99 -1.92 10.30
N ILE A 131 4.29 -1.73 10.52
CA ILE A 131 5.31 -1.74 9.46
C ILE A 131 5.35 -3.07 8.73
N GLU A 132 5.33 -4.19 9.45
CA GLU A 132 5.31 -5.53 8.85
C GLU A 132 4.06 -5.74 7.99
N TYR A 133 2.91 -5.25 8.45
CA TYR A 133 1.66 -5.33 7.71
C TYR A 133 1.69 -4.48 6.44
N ILE A 134 2.18 -3.23 6.51
CA ILE A 134 2.37 -2.36 5.33
C ILE A 134 3.29 -3.05 4.31
N ASN A 135 4.43 -3.59 4.76
CA ASN A 135 5.37 -4.29 3.89
C ASN A 135 4.75 -5.53 3.23
N LYS A 136 3.86 -6.24 3.94
CA LYS A 136 3.12 -7.38 3.39
C LYS A 136 2.17 -6.96 2.26
N VAL A 137 1.42 -5.86 2.44
CA VAL A 137 0.53 -5.32 1.40
C VAL A 137 1.33 -4.93 0.16
N ILE A 138 2.37 -4.09 0.32
CA ILE A 138 3.24 -3.65 -0.78
C ILE A 138 3.90 -4.84 -1.50
N TYR A 139 4.26 -5.89 -0.77
CA TYR A 139 4.80 -7.10 -1.38
C TYR A 139 3.78 -7.80 -2.29
N LEU A 140 2.53 -7.97 -1.82
CA LEU A 140 1.48 -8.61 -2.60
C LEU A 140 1.17 -7.81 -3.87
N GLU A 141 1.15 -6.48 -3.78
CA GLU A 141 1.00 -5.58 -4.92
C GLU A 141 2.14 -5.75 -5.93
N ASN A 142 3.38 -5.50 -5.51
CA ASN A 142 4.54 -5.49 -6.39
C ASN A 142 4.87 -6.86 -6.98
N LYS A 143 4.67 -7.94 -6.21
CA LYS A 143 5.12 -9.29 -6.60
C LYS A 143 4.02 -10.15 -7.18
N ILE A 144 2.75 -9.81 -6.94
CA ILE A 144 1.63 -10.64 -7.38
C ILE A 144 0.64 -9.84 -8.23
N LEU A 145 0.05 -8.77 -7.69
CA LEU A 145 -1.03 -8.06 -8.38
C LEU A 145 -0.53 -7.34 -9.65
N PHE A 146 0.51 -6.51 -9.54
CA PHE A 146 0.99 -5.69 -10.65
C PHE A 146 1.53 -6.51 -11.83
N PRO A 147 2.35 -7.57 -11.63
CA PRO A 147 2.78 -8.42 -12.75
C PRO A 147 1.61 -9.11 -13.45
N LYS A 148 0.58 -9.53 -12.69
CA LYS A 148 -0.62 -10.15 -13.27
C LYS A 148 -1.45 -9.15 -14.07
N ALA A 149 -1.62 -7.94 -13.55
CA ALA A 149 -2.32 -6.86 -14.24
C ALA A 149 -1.67 -6.53 -15.59
N LEU A 150 -0.35 -6.35 -15.60
CA LEU A 150 0.44 -6.11 -16.82
C LEU A 150 0.29 -7.28 -17.81
N SER A 151 0.37 -8.53 -17.33
CA SER A 151 0.21 -9.70 -18.20
C SER A 151 -1.19 -9.77 -18.82
N LEU A 152 -2.23 -9.45 -18.04
CA LEU A 152 -3.61 -9.51 -18.51
C LEU A 152 -3.92 -8.42 -19.55
N GLU A 153 -3.51 -7.18 -19.29
CA GLU A 153 -3.70 -6.07 -20.23
C GLU A 153 -2.99 -6.34 -21.56
N ASN A 154 -1.73 -6.80 -21.51
CA ASN A 154 -0.98 -7.13 -22.71
C ASN A 154 -1.68 -8.18 -23.57
N LYS A 155 -2.31 -9.21 -22.96
CA LYS A 155 -3.06 -10.22 -23.72
C LYS A 155 -4.23 -9.61 -24.49
N ILE A 156 -4.94 -8.64 -23.91
CA ILE A 156 -6.05 -7.97 -24.60
C ILE A 156 -5.53 -7.14 -25.76
N LEU A 157 -4.48 -6.33 -25.51
CA LEU A 157 -3.95 -5.40 -26.50
C LEU A 157 -3.24 -6.10 -27.68
N THR A 158 -2.68 -7.30 -27.48
CA THR A 158 -2.03 -8.07 -28.56
C THR A 158 -2.94 -9.08 -29.25
N SER A 159 -4.10 -9.40 -28.66
CA SER A 159 -5.12 -10.26 -29.28
C SER A 159 -6.18 -9.48 -30.06
N SER A 160 -5.99 -8.16 -30.20
CA SER A 160 -6.83 -7.23 -30.97
C SER A 160 -6.33 -7.05 -32.39
#